data_AF-A0A1I2BLP4-F1
#
_entry.id   AF-A0A1I2BLP4-F1
#
_cell.length_a   1.000
_cell.length_b   1.000
_cell.length_c   1.000
_cell.angle_alpha   90.00
_cell.angle_beta   90.00
_cell.angle_gamma   90.00
#
_symmetry.space_group_name_H-M   'P 1'
#
loop_
_entity.id
_entity.type
_entity.pdbx_description
1 polymer ?
#
loop_
_entity_poly.entity_id
_entity_poly.type
_entity_poly.pdbx_seq_one_letter_code
_entity_poly.pdbx_strand_id
1 'polypeptide(L)' 'MSDEAGSASKKFRSHALIELALIIALGLYLLVAQEQVVGENLVFTVTGAALMALVTYWTLNTLRDGLEVIALRVRHARH' A
#
# COMPACT_ATOMS: atom_id res chain seq x y z
N MET A 1 18.66 -24.16 6.19
CA MET A 1 17.40 -23.96 5.44
C MET A 1 16.41 -23.07 6.22
N SER A 2 16.91 -22.13 7.05
CA SER A 2 16.07 -21.30 7.95
C SER A 2 15.98 -19.83 7.53
N ASP A 3 16.71 -19.41 6.50
CA ASP A 3 16.82 -17.99 6.12
C ASP A 3 15.67 -17.50 5.22
N GLU A 4 14.99 -18.40 4.49
CA GLU A 4 13.86 -18.05 3.61
C GLU A 4 12.59 -17.65 4.36
N ALA A 5 12.31 -18.28 5.51
CA ALA A 5 11.14 -17.96 6.33
C ALA A 5 11.23 -16.56 6.97
N GLY A 6 12.44 -16.13 7.35
CA GLY A 6 12.70 -14.77 7.85
C GLY A 6 12.59 -13.71 6.75
N SER A 7 13.01 -14.04 5.54
CA SER A 7 12.91 -13.16 4.36
C SER A 7 11.46 -12.88 3.95
N ALA A 8 10.61 -13.92 3.92
CA ALA A 8 9.20 -13.77 3.59
C ALA A 8 8.44 -12.90 4.61
N SER A 9 8.65 -13.12 5.92
CA SER A 9 8.01 -12.31 6.98
C SER A 9 8.48 -10.84 6.96
N LYS A 10 9.75 -10.60 6.63
CA LYS A 10 10.30 -9.24 6.49
C LYS A 10 9.73 -8.52 5.26
N LYS A 11 9.53 -9.22 4.14
CA LYS A 11 8.90 -8.67 2.94
C LYS A 11 7.44 -8.26 3.19
N PHE A 12 6.66 -9.10 3.85
CA PHE A 12 5.28 -8.77 4.26
C PHE A 12 5.23 -7.58 5.24
N ARG A 13 6.12 -7.50 6.24
CA ARG A 13 6.23 -6.33 7.13
C ARG A 13 6.62 -5.05 6.40
N SER A 14 7.52 -5.14 5.42
CA SER A 14 7.89 -3.99 4.60
C SER A 14 6.72 -3.51 3.73
N HIS A 15 5.94 -4.41 3.14
CA HIS A 15 4.73 -4.03 2.40
C HIS A 15 3.70 -3.33 3.30
N ALA A 16 3.45 -3.85 4.49
CA ALA A 16 2.53 -3.23 5.45
C ALA A 16 3.06 -1.89 6.01
N LEU A 17 4.37 -1.74 6.23
CA LEU A 17 4.98 -0.49 6.68
C LEU A 17 4.90 0.59 5.60
N ILE A 18 5.14 0.23 4.34
CA ILE A 18 5.03 1.17 3.21
C ILE A 18 3.57 1.58 3.03
N GLU A 19 2.62 0.67 3.17
CA GLU A 19 1.19 0.98 3.13
C GLU A 19 0.80 1.95 4.25
N LEU A 20 1.24 1.70 5.49
CA LEU A 20 1.01 2.60 6.61
C LEU A 20 1.63 4.00 6.38
N ALA A 21 2.86 4.04 5.87
CA ALA A 21 3.53 5.30 5.54
C ALA A 21 2.78 6.06 4.44
N LEU A 22 2.26 5.37 3.42
CA LEU A 22 1.46 5.95 2.34
C LEU A 22 0.13 6.50 2.86
N ILE A 23 -0.55 5.79 3.77
CA ILE A 23 -1.79 6.27 4.41
C ILE A 23 -1.51 7.54 5.23
N ILE A 24 -0.42 7.57 6.01
CA ILE A 24 -0.02 8.77 6.77
C ILE A 24 0.28 9.93 5.81
N ALA A 25 1.05 9.68 4.75
CA ALA A 25 1.38 10.69 3.75
C ALA A 25 0.12 11.24 3.06
N LEU A 26 -0.83 10.38 2.70
CA LEU A 26 -2.12 10.79 2.13
C LEU A 26 -2.95 11.60 3.14
N GLY A 27 -2.98 11.18 4.41
CA GLY A 27 -3.69 11.91 5.47
C GLY A 27 -3.12 13.31 5.70
N LEU A 28 -1.79 13.45 5.73
CA LEU A 28 -1.12 14.75 5.80
C LEU A 28 -1.38 15.60 4.56
N TYR A 29 -1.34 15.00 3.37
CA TYR A 29 -1.70 15.69 2.13
C TYR A 29 -3.13 16.23 2.20
N LEU A 30 -4.10 15.43 2.65
CA LEU A 30 -5.50 15.84 2.78
C LEU A 30 -5.72 16.94 3.84
N LEU A 31 -4.95 16.94 4.92
CA LEU A 31 -4.98 18.02 5.92
C LEU A 31 -4.52 19.36 5.32
N VAL A 32 -3.43 19.34 4.55
CA VAL A 32 -2.93 20.53 3.83
C VAL A 32 -3.87 20.90 2.67
N ALA A 33 -4.53 19.92 2.07
CA ALA A 33 -5.48 20.11 0.97
C ALA A 33 -6.73 20.90 1.34
N GLN A 34 -7.10 20.96 2.63
CA GLN A 34 -8.34 21.63 3.05
C GLN A 34 -8.39 23.11 2.65
N GLU A 35 -7.23 23.74 2.47
CA GLU A 35 -7.12 25.15 2.10
C GLU A 35 -6.84 25.37 0.60
N GLN A 36 -6.71 24.32 -0.21
CA GLN A 36 -6.38 24.45 -1.64
C GLN A 36 -7.43 23.81 -2.54
N VAL A 37 -7.93 24.59 -3.51
CA VAL A 37 -8.85 24.10 -4.53
C VAL A 37 -8.07 23.30 -5.58
N VAL A 38 -8.56 22.10 -5.88
CA VAL A 38 -7.98 21.24 -6.92
C VAL A 38 -8.03 21.95 -8.27
N GLY A 39 -6.91 22.01 -8.98
CA GLY A 39 -6.77 22.70 -10.26
C GLY A 39 -6.21 24.12 -10.19
N GLU A 40 -6.15 24.73 -8.99
CA GLU A 40 -5.61 26.08 -8.81
C GLU A 40 -4.08 26.07 -8.72
N ASN A 41 -3.51 25.03 -8.10
CA ASN A 41 -2.09 24.72 -8.15
C ASN A 41 -1.88 23.36 -8.84
N LEU A 42 -1.31 23.40 -10.04
CA LEU A 42 -1.01 22.21 -10.84
C LEU A 42 -0.08 21.24 -10.12
N VAL A 43 0.95 21.75 -9.41
CA VAL A 43 1.89 20.91 -8.66
C VAL A 43 1.16 20.18 -7.54
N PHE A 44 0.29 20.87 -6.83
CA PHE A 44 -0.52 20.28 -5.77
C PHE A 44 -1.43 19.17 -6.32
N THR A 45 -2.14 19.46 -7.40
CA THR A 45 -3.07 18.53 -8.06
C THR A 45 -2.35 17.27 -8.58
N VAL A 46 -1.22 17.44 -9.25
CA VAL A 46 -0.40 16.32 -9.75
C VAL A 46 0.15 15.49 -8.59
N THR A 47 0.58 16.15 -7.50
CA THR A 47 1.09 15.45 -6.32
C THR A 47 0.00 14.62 -5.64
N GLY A 48 -1.21 15.17 -5.49
CA GLY A 48 -2.35 14.43 -4.97
C GLY A 48 -2.77 13.25 -5.83
N ALA A 49 -2.84 13.45 -7.15
CA ALA A 49 -3.15 12.38 -8.09
C ALA A 49 -2.10 11.26 -8.05
N ALA A 50 -0.81 11.62 -7.99
CA ALA A 50 0.28 10.65 -7.86
C ALA A 50 0.20 9.88 -6.53
N LEU A 51 -0.08 10.56 -5.41
CA LEU A 51 -0.28 9.93 -4.11
C LEU A 51 -1.47 8.96 -4.12
N MET A 52 -2.62 9.36 -4.67
CA MET A 52 -3.79 8.48 -4.81
C MET A 52 -3.49 7.26 -5.67
N ALA A 53 -2.77 7.43 -6.78
CA ALA A 53 -2.37 6.33 -7.66
C ALA A 53 -1.40 5.37 -6.95
N LEU A 54 -0.41 5.90 -6.22
CA LEU A 54 0.54 5.10 -5.43
C LEU A 54 -0.16 4.29 -4.33
N VAL A 55 -1.05 4.91 -3.57
CA VAL A 55 -1.85 4.25 -2.54
C VAL A 55 -2.68 3.13 -3.16
N THR A 56 -3.36 3.41 -4.27
CA THR A 56 -4.20 2.43 -4.96
C THR A 56 -3.37 1.24 -5.47
N TYR A 57 -2.25 1.51 -6.13
CA TYR A 57 -1.34 0.47 -6.60
C TYR A 57 -0.84 -0.41 -5.45
N TRP A 58 -0.41 0.22 -4.36
CA TRP A 58 0.14 -0.50 -3.22
C TRP A 58 -0.91 -1.35 -2.52
N THR A 59 -2.11 -0.81 -2.28
CA THR A 59 -3.22 -1.56 -1.69
C THR A 59 -3.63 -2.75 -2.57
N LEU A 60 -3.72 -2.57 -3.89
CA LEU A 60 -3.99 -3.69 -4.81
C LEU A 60 -2.88 -4.75 -4.77
N ASN A 61 -1.62 -4.33 -4.66
CA ASN A 61 -0.50 -5.26 -4.54
C ASN A 61 -0.54 -6.04 -3.22
N THR A 62 -0.81 -5.37 -2.09
CA THR A 62 -0.99 -6.02 -0.78
C THR A 62 -2.16 -7.01 -0.82
N LEU A 63 -3.29 -6.62 -1.43
CA LEU A 63 -4.47 -7.49 -1.59
C LEU A 63 -4.15 -8.75 -2.41
N ARG A 64 -3.38 -8.61 -3.49
CA ARG A 64 -2.95 -9.74 -4.31
C ARG A 64 -2.09 -10.71 -3.50
N ASP A 65 -1.11 -10.19 -2.76
CA ASP A 65 -0.24 -11.01 -1.90
C ASP A 65 -1.05 -11.70 -0.79
N GLY A 66 -2.04 -11.01 -0.21
CA GLY A 66 -2.96 -11.59 0.77
C GLY A 66 -3.82 -12.72 0.19
N LEU A 67 -4.34 -12.55 -1.03
CA LEU A 67 -5.11 -13.58 -1.73
C LEU A 67 -4.26 -14.81 -2.07
N GLU A 68 -2.99 -14.62 -2.43
CA GLU A 68 -2.06 -15.72 -2.71
C GLU A 68 -1.82 -16.59 -1.46
N VAL A 69 -1.67 -15.95 -0.28
CA VAL A 69 -1.56 -16.65 1.01
C VAL A 69 -2.84 -17.43 1.34
N ILE A 70 -4.02 -16.83 1.13
CA ILE A 70 -5.31 -17.50 1.36
C ILE A 70 -5.48 -18.69 0.40
N ALA A 71 -5.13 -18.52 -0.88
CA ALA A 71 -5.21 -19.58 -1.87
C ALA A 71 -4.30 -20.78 -1.50
N LEU A 72 -3.08 -20.52 -1.05
CA LEU A 72 -2.17 -21.55 -0.55
C LEU A 72 -2.72 -22.25 0.70
N ARG A 73 -3.29 -21.49 1.65
CA ARG A 73 -3.93 -22.03 2.86
C ARG A 73 -5.10 -22.97 2.52
N VAL A 74 -5.97 -22.56 1.60
CA VAL A 74 -7.13 -23.35 1.15
C VAL A 74 -6.69 -24.63 0.45
N ARG A 75 -5.64 -24.55 -0.38
CA ARG A 75 -5.10 -25.73 -1.08
C ARG A 75 -4.47 -26.74 -0.12
N HIS A 76 -3.82 -26.27 0.95
CA HIS A 76 -3.23 -27.13 1.97
C HIS A 76 -4.28 -27.77 2.90
N ALA A 77 -5.41 -27.10 3.14
CA ALA A 77 -6.51 -27.63 3.94
C ALA A 77 -7.37 -28.68 3.21
N ARG A 78 -7.18 -28.83 1.90
CA ARG A 78 -7.94 -29.77 1.05
C ARG A 78 -7.20 -31.09 0.77
N HIS A 79 -5.97 -31.23 1.27
CA HIS A 79 -5.15 -32.44 1.26
C HIS A 79 -5.04 -33.01 2.67
#